data_AF-A0A8T5L8K0-F1
#
_entry.id   AF-A0A8T5L8K0-F1
#
_cell.length_a   1.000
_cell.length_b   1.000
_cell.length_c   1.000
_cell.angle_alpha   90.00
_cell.angle_beta   90.00
_cell.angle_gamma   90.00
#
_symmetry.space_group_name_H-M   'P 1'
#
loop_
_entity.id
_entity.type
_entity.pdbx_description
1 polymer ?
#
loop_
_entity_poly.entity_id
_entity_poly.type
_entity_poly.pdbx_seq_one_letter_code
_entity_poly.pdbx_strand_id
1 'polypeptide(L)'
;MVKQINVKLPENLVEAANRYAQNYGFRNIQELIAESMREKIFEKNEFDENFSEQEINLIDDLITLSVKNKDLIDEEQLNKILLE
;
A
#
# COMPACT_ATOMS: atom_id res chain seq x y z
N MET A 1 3.48 -8.71 26.32
CA MET A 1 3.48 -7.40 27.01
C MET A 1 2.73 -6.40 26.14
N VAL A 2 1.83 -5.62 26.71
CA VAL A 2 1.12 -4.54 25.99
C VAL A 2 1.88 -3.23 26.23
N LYS A 3 2.08 -2.42 25.19
CA LYS A 3 2.71 -1.09 25.27
C LYS A 3 1.68 -0.02 24.96
N GLN A 4 1.64 1.04 25.77
CA GLN A 4 0.76 2.19 25.54
C GLN A 4 1.50 3.28 24.76
N ILE A 5 0.80 3.88 23.79
CA ILE A 5 1.27 5.04 23.01
C ILE A 5 0.29 6.19 23.29
N ASN A 6 0.82 7.36 23.63
CA ASN A 6 0.02 8.58 23.78
C ASN A 6 0.24 9.48 22.55
N VAL A 7 -0.85 9.88 21.90
CA VAL A 7 -0.81 10.67 20.65
C VAL A 7 -1.63 11.94 20.85
N LYS A 8 -1.13 13.07 20.35
CA LYS A 8 -1.87 14.32 20.28
C LYS A 8 -2.43 14.48 18.87
N LEU A 9 -3.74 14.69 18.77
CA LEU A 9 -4.45 14.86 17.51
C LEU A 9 -5.18 16.21 17.49
N PRO A 10 -5.30 16.85 16.31
CA PRO A 10 -6.18 18.00 16.14
C PRO A 10 -7.62 17.69 16.55
N GLU A 11 -8.32 18.66 17.14
CA GLU A 11 -9.68 18.47 17.66
C GLU A 11 -10.67 18.02 16.58
N ASN A 12 -10.61 18.64 15.40
CA ASN A 12 -11.43 18.26 14.24
C ASN A 12 -11.21 16.80 13.81
N LEU A 13 -9.98 16.30 13.92
CA LEU A 13 -9.65 14.91 13.62
C LEU A 13 -10.22 13.97 14.69
N VAL A 14 -10.15 14.35 15.96
CA VAL A 14 -10.74 13.57 17.07
C VAL A 14 -12.25 13.45 16.89
N GLU A 15 -12.94 14.53 16.54
CA GLU A 15 -14.37 14.51 16.26
C GLU A 15 -14.73 13.62 15.08
N ALA A 16 -13.99 13.74 13.97
CA ALA A 16 -14.19 12.91 12.78
C ALA A 16 -13.96 11.42 13.09
N ALA A 17 -12.87 11.11 13.80
CA ALA A 17 -12.52 9.75 14.19
C ALA A 17 -13.52 9.15 15.18
N ASN A 18 -14.09 9.93 16.10
CA ASN A 18 -15.16 9.46 16.99
C ASN A 18 -16.44 9.10 16.21
N ARG A 19 -16.85 9.94 15.25
CA ARG A 19 -17.99 9.64 14.38
C ARG A 19 -17.74 8.38 13.56
N TYR A 20 -16.53 8.25 13.00
CA TYR A 20 -16.12 7.07 12.27
C TYR A 20 -16.17 5.82 13.16
N ALA A 21 -15.58 5.88 14.35
CA ALA A 21 -15.57 4.77 15.29
C ALA A 21 -17.00 4.26 15.60
N GLN A 22 -17.93 5.18 15.88
CA GLN A 22 -19.33 4.83 16.14
C GLN A 22 -20.04 4.20 14.94
N ASN A 23 -19.85 4.77 13.74
CA ASN A 23 -20.54 4.31 12.54
C ASN A 23 -20.06 2.93 12.06
N TYR A 24 -18.79 2.61 12.31
CA TYR A 24 -18.15 1.38 11.84
C TYR A 24 -17.94 0.34 12.96
N GLY A 25 -18.55 0.53 14.13
CA GLY A 25 -18.61 -0.49 15.18
C GLY A 25 -17.37 -0.60 16.08
N PHE A 26 -16.49 0.40 16.06
CA PHE A 26 -15.37 0.48 17.01
C PHE A 26 -15.86 0.99 18.37
N ARG A 27 -15.34 0.41 19.45
CA ARG A 27 -15.68 0.75 20.84
C ARG A 27 -15.25 2.15 21.21
N ASN A 28 -14.09 2.59 20.69
CA ASN A 28 -13.55 3.93 20.90
C ASN A 28 -12.46 4.27 19.87
N ILE A 29 -11.98 5.51 19.92
CA ILE A 29 -10.92 6.00 19.03
C ILE A 29 -9.58 5.25 19.18
N GLN A 30 -9.28 4.68 20.36
CA GLN A 30 -8.03 3.92 20.55
C GLN A 30 -8.07 2.57 19.83
N GLU A 31 -9.22 1.90 19.85
CA GLU A 31 -9.42 0.68 19.07
C GLU A 31 -9.33 0.96 17.57
N LEU A 32 -9.96 2.06 17.11
CA LEU A 32 -9.82 2.52 15.73
C LEU A 32 -8.34 2.74 15.35
N ILE A 33 -7.58 3.47 16.16
CA ILE A 33 -6.15 3.73 15.91
C ILE A 33 -5.37 2.40 15.86
N ALA A 34 -5.61 1.49 16.81
CA ALA A 34 -4.90 0.22 16.88
C ALA A 34 -5.19 -0.66 15.65
N GLU A 35 -6.45 -0.79 15.24
CA GLU A 35 -6.84 -1.58 14.09
C GLU A 35 -6.35 -0.98 12.78
N SER A 36 -6.45 0.34 12.59
CA SER A 36 -5.89 1.01 11.41
C SER A 36 -4.38 0.88 11.31
N MET A 37 -3.65 0.89 12.44
CA MET A 37 -2.22 0.59 12.45
C MET A 37 -1.95 -0.87 12.13
N ARG A 38 -2.76 -1.80 12.68
CA ARG A 38 -2.62 -3.24 12.43
C ARG A 38 -2.79 -3.54 10.94
N GLU A 39 -3.84 -3.01 10.33
CA GLU A 39 -4.13 -3.12 8.90
C GLU A 39 -2.89 -2.70 8.09
N LYS A 40 -2.38 -1.50 8.31
CA LYS A 40 -1.22 -0.98 7.57
C LYS A 40 0.10 -1.74 7.78
N ILE A 41 0.28 -2.41 8.91
CA ILE A 41 1.55 -3.08 9.25
C ILE A 41 1.50 -4.57 8.92
N PHE A 42 0.35 -5.23 9.13
CA PHE A 42 0.24 -6.69 9.12
C PHE A 42 -0.66 -7.23 8.03
N GLU A 43 -1.61 -6.44 7.50
CA GLU A 43 -2.24 -6.85 6.27
C GLU A 43 -1.19 -6.68 5.19
N LYS A 44 -0.69 -7.81 4.70
CA LYS A 44 0.06 -7.85 3.46
C LYS A 44 -0.85 -7.19 2.44
N ASN A 45 -0.55 -5.96 2.07
CA ASN A 45 -1.00 -5.47 0.78
C ASN A 45 -0.62 -6.59 -0.20
N GLU A 46 -1.58 -7.11 -0.97
CA GLU A 46 -1.24 -7.98 -2.12
C GLU A 46 -0.27 -7.25 -3.08
N PHE A 47 -0.15 -5.93 -2.90
CA PHE A 47 0.81 -5.01 -3.49
C PHE A 47 1.71 -4.40 -2.40
N ASP A 48 2.44 -5.21 -1.63
CA ASP A 48 3.50 -4.68 -0.76
C ASP A 48 4.42 -3.85 -1.67
N GLU A 49 4.34 -2.53 -1.59
CA GLU A 49 4.97 -1.60 -2.54
C GLU A 49 6.51 -1.65 -2.47
N ASN A 50 7.04 -2.43 -1.53
CA ASN A 50 8.45 -2.76 -1.46
C ASN A 50 8.73 -4.03 -2.25
N PHE A 51 9.08 -3.86 -3.52
CA PHE A 51 9.75 -4.93 -4.27
C PHE A 51 10.92 -5.47 -3.46
N SER A 52 10.99 -6.78 -3.29
CA SER A 52 12.19 -7.42 -2.74
C SER A 52 13.40 -7.10 -3.61
N GLU A 53 14.61 -7.16 -3.04
CA GLU A 53 15.84 -6.96 -3.83
C GLU A 53 15.91 -7.90 -5.06
N GLN A 54 15.33 -9.10 -4.96
CA GLN A 54 15.25 -10.04 -6.06
C GLN A 54 14.32 -9.56 -7.19
N GLU A 55 13.18 -8.97 -6.84
CA GLU A 55 12.23 -8.41 -7.81
C GLU A 55 12.78 -7.14 -8.46
N ILE A 56 13.47 -6.29 -7.69
CA ILE A 56 14.17 -5.11 -8.23
C ILE A 56 15.22 -5.55 -9.25
N ASN A 57 16.07 -6.52 -8.90
CA ASN A 57 17.08 -7.06 -9.81
C ASN A 57 16.46 -7.69 -11.06
N LEU A 58 15.33 -8.40 -10.92
CA LEU A 58 14.62 -8.98 -12.06
C LEU A 58 14.09 -7.91 -13.03
N ILE A 59 13.55 -6.81 -12.50
CA ILE A 59 13.08 -5.67 -13.31
C ILE A 59 14.27 -5.04 -14.05
N ASP A 60 15.39 -4.80 -13.38
CA ASP A 60 16.59 -4.23 -14.00
C ASP A 60 17.18 -5.13 -15.10
N ASP A 61 17.20 -6.45 -14.87
CA ASP A 61 17.64 -7.43 -15.87
C ASP A 61 16.71 -7.44 -17.09
N LEU A 62 15.39 -7.39 -16.87
CA LEU A 62 14.39 -7.33 -17.94
C LEU A 62 14.54 -6.07 -18.79
N ILE A 63 14.65 -4.90 -18.15
CA ILE A 63 14.86 -3.63 -18.86
C ILE A 63 16.15 -3.69 -19.69
N THR A 64 17.23 -4.20 -19.09
CA THR A 64 18.53 -4.34 -19.77
C THR A 64 18.44 -5.26 -20.98
N LEU A 65 17.76 -6.40 -20.86
CA LEU A 65 17.54 -7.35 -21.95
C LEU A 65 16.67 -6.74 -23.06
N SER A 66 15.57 -6.08 -22.70
CA SER A 66 14.67 -5.43 -23.66
C SER A 66 15.38 -4.32 -24.45
N VAL A 67 16.22 -3.51 -23.79
CA VAL A 67 17.04 -2.49 -24.47
C VAL A 67 18.04 -3.16 -25.43
N LYS A 68 18.73 -4.21 -24.97
CA LYS A 68 19.74 -4.92 -25.78
C LYS A 68 19.13 -5.57 -27.02
N ASN A 69 17.94 -6.15 -26.88
CA ASN A 69 17.25 -6.84 -27.96
C ASN A 69 16.43 -5.90 -28.85
N LYS A 70 16.27 -4.63 -28.46
CA LYS A 70 15.38 -3.64 -29.10
C LYS A 70 13.90 -4.03 -29.06
N ASP A 71 13.48 -4.64 -27.95
CA ASP A 71 12.11 -5.09 -27.71
C ASP A 71 11.22 -3.99 -27.07
N LEU A 72 11.70 -2.75 -27.03
CA LEU A 72 10.92 -1.61 -26.55
C LEU A 72 9.90 -1.20 -27.61
N ILE A 73 8.63 -1.26 -27.24
CA ILE A 73 7.49 -0.96 -28.11
C ILE A 73 6.79 0.31 -27.63
N ASP A 74 6.06 0.94 -28.55
CA ASP A 74 5.18 2.06 -28.20
C ASP A 74 3.82 1.59 -27.65
N GLU A 75 3.03 2.53 -27.15
CA GLU A 75 1.73 2.27 -26.54
C GLU A 75 0.73 1.62 -27.52
N GLU A 76 0.79 1.98 -28.80
CA GLU A 76 -0.10 1.45 -29.84
C GLU A 76 0.22 -0.03 -30.10
N GLN A 77 1.50 -0.37 -30.18
CA GLN A 77 1.99 -1.74 -30.31
C GLN A 77 1.69 -2.59 -29.07
N LEU A 78 1.85 -2.03 -27.87
CA LEU A 78 1.56 -2.73 -26.62
C LEU A 78 0.07 -3.08 -26.51
N ASN A 79 -0.82 -2.12 -26.80
CA ASN A 79 -2.26 -2.33 -26.77
C ASN A 79 -2.70 -3.41 -27.77
N LYS A 80 -2.05 -3.50 -28.93
CA LYS A 80 -2.33 -4.55 -29.91
C LYS A 80 -1.96 -5.95 -29.40
N ILE A 81 -0.86 -6.09 -28.66
CA ILE A 81 -0.40 -7.38 -28.12
C ILE A 81 -1.25 -7.84 -26.93
N LEU A 82 -1.77 -6.91 -26.11
CA LEU A 82 -2.54 -7.23 -24.90
C LEU A 82 -4.05 -7.44 -25.16
N LEU A 83 -4.58 -6.98 -26.29
CA LEU A 83 -6.00 -7.03 -26.64
C LEU A 83 -6.36 -8.02 -27.76
N GLU A 84 -5.36 -8.72 -28.32
CA GLU A 84 -5.51 -9.88 -29.21
C GLU A 84 -5.39 -11.20 -28.42
#